data_AF-A0A3N5GC01-F1
#
_entry.id   AF-A0A3N5GC01-F1
#
_cell.length_a   1.000
_cell.length_b   1.000
_cell.length_c   1.000
_cell.angle_alpha   90.00
_cell.angle_beta   90.00
_cell.angle_gamma   90.00
#
_symmetry.space_group_name_H-M   'P 1'
#
loop_
_entity.id
_entity.type
_entity.pdbx_description
1 polymer ?
#
loop_
_entity_poly.entity_id
_entity_poly.type
_entity_poly.pdbx_seq_one_letter_code
_entity_poly.pdbx_strand_id
1 'polypeptide(L)' 'MDWPSDIWVRGSYSFPAPGQVTKMGPMLWNAQSRLRFAGEHTSYAFMGFMEGALHSGALVARAIAERDGVAKKVA' A
#
# COMPACT_ATOMS: atom_id res chain seq x y z
N MET A 1 1.24 -17.07 17.14
CA MET A 1 1.48 -15.66 17.51
C MET A 1 0.13 -14.96 17.51
N ASP A 2 -0.20 -14.25 18.58
CA ASP A 2 -1.49 -13.56 18.72
C ASP A 2 -1.40 -12.14 18.14
N TRP A 3 -1.39 -12.05 16.82
CA TRP A 3 -1.35 -10.78 16.10
C TRP A 3 -2.57 -9.87 16.34
N PRO A 4 -3.81 -10.39 16.46
CA PRO A 4 -4.98 -9.55 16.75
C PRO A 4 -4.90 -8.78 18.07
N SER A 5 -4.21 -9.30 19.08
CA SER A 5 -4.03 -8.64 20.38
C SER A 5 -2.98 -7.53 20.38
N ASP A 6 -2.13 -7.43 19.35
CA ASP A 6 -1.20 -6.30 19.20
C ASP A 6 -1.98 -5.03 18.84
N ILE A 7 -1.90 -4.00 19.69
CA ILE A 7 -2.67 -2.75 19.54
C ILE A 7 -2.32 -1.98 18.26
N TRP A 8 -1.13 -2.20 17.69
CA TRP A 8 -0.66 -1.50 16.49
C TRP A 8 -1.02 -2.23 15.20
N VAL A 9 -1.21 -3.55 15.26
CA VAL A 9 -1.47 -4.37 14.06
C VAL A 9 -2.93 -4.83 13.99
N ARG A 10 -3.52 -5.25 15.11
CA ARG A 10 -4.94 -5.65 15.26
C ARG A 10 -5.40 -6.77 14.30
N GLY A 11 -4.45 -7.50 13.74
CA GLY A 11 -4.65 -8.51 12.71
C GLY A 11 -3.31 -9.03 12.21
N SER A 12 -3.34 -10.08 11.39
CA SER A 12 -2.14 -10.61 10.73
C SER A 12 -1.99 -9.92 9.36
N TYR A 13 -1.90 -10.69 8.30
CA TYR A 13 -1.86 -10.20 6.93
C TYR A 13 -3.25 -9.85 6.37
N SER A 14 -3.23 -9.05 5.32
CA SER A 14 -4.41 -8.53 4.64
C SER A 14 -5.01 -9.59 3.72
N PHE A 15 -6.31 -9.88 3.89
CA PHE A 15 -7.03 -10.83 3.06
C PHE A 15 -8.47 -10.34 2.82
N PRO A 16 -8.72 -9.59 1.74
CA PRO A 16 -10.01 -8.98 1.49
C PRO A 16 -11.08 -9.99 1.08
N ALA A 17 -12.31 -9.75 1.51
CA ALA A 17 -13.48 -10.50 1.10
C ALA A 17 -13.82 -10.27 -0.39
N PRO A 18 -14.62 -11.16 -1.02
CA PRO A 18 -15.09 -10.98 -2.39
C PRO A 18 -15.67 -9.57 -2.62
N GLY A 19 -15.21 -8.92 -3.70
CA GLY A 19 -15.63 -7.56 -4.08
C GLY A 19 -14.96 -6.42 -3.33
N GLN A 20 -14.20 -6.67 -2.26
CA GLN A 20 -13.49 -5.60 -1.57
C GLN A 20 -12.33 -5.06 -2.42
N VAL A 21 -11.51 -5.92 -3.03
CA VAL A 21 -10.37 -5.48 -3.87
C VAL A 21 -10.79 -4.45 -4.92
N THR A 22 -11.90 -4.68 -5.63
CA THR A 22 -12.38 -3.76 -6.67
C THR A 22 -13.02 -2.50 -6.11
N LYS A 23 -13.64 -2.57 -4.91
CA LYS A 23 -14.28 -1.43 -4.26
C LYS A 23 -13.29 -0.48 -3.60
N MET A 24 -12.32 -1.00 -2.85
CA MET A 24 -11.34 -0.21 -2.07
C MET A 24 -9.98 -0.04 -2.75
N GLY A 25 -9.58 -0.97 -3.62
CA GLY A 25 -8.30 -0.94 -4.31
C GLY A 25 -8.02 0.39 -5.03
N PRO A 26 -8.96 0.97 -5.82
CA PRO A 26 -8.70 2.23 -6.51
C PRO A 26 -8.38 3.38 -5.56
N MET A 27 -8.97 3.40 -4.36
CA MET A 27 -8.71 4.43 -3.35
C MET A 27 -7.34 4.21 -2.68
N LEU A 28 -6.98 2.96 -2.39
CA LEU A 28 -5.69 2.61 -1.77
C LEU A 28 -4.51 2.78 -2.73
N TRP A 29 -4.71 2.54 -4.03
CA TRP A 29 -3.66 2.61 -5.05
C TRP A 29 -3.39 4.04 -5.54
N ASN A 30 -4.44 4.85 -5.67
CA ASN A 30 -4.31 6.19 -6.22
C ASN A 30 -4.00 7.22 -5.13
N ALA A 31 -3.21 8.24 -5.49
CA ALA A 31 -2.98 9.38 -4.61
C ALA A 31 -4.29 10.14 -4.36
N GLN A 32 -4.59 10.42 -3.09
CA GLN A 32 -5.68 11.28 -2.67
C GLN A 32 -5.12 12.69 -2.42
N SER A 33 -5.06 13.52 -3.47
CA SER A 33 -4.35 14.80 -3.45
C SER A 33 -2.87 14.62 -3.07
N ARG A 34 -2.46 15.05 -1.87
CA ARG A 34 -1.10 14.91 -1.35
C ARG A 34 -0.89 13.62 -0.54
N LEU A 35 -1.95 12.92 -0.16
CA LEU A 35 -1.91 11.68 0.61
C LEU A 35 -1.72 10.47 -0.30
N ARG A 36 -0.90 9.51 0.11
CA ARG A 36 -0.64 8.23 -0.55
C ARG A 36 -0.60 7.14 0.52
N PHE A 37 -1.05 5.94 0.16
CA PHE A 37 -1.05 4.79 1.06
C PHE A 37 0.00 3.77 0.63
N ALA A 38 0.76 3.28 1.59
CA ALA A 38 1.74 2.20 1.41
C ALA A 38 1.48 1.10 2.43
N GLY A 39 1.99 -0.10 2.15
CA GLY A 39 1.79 -1.30 2.95
C GLY A 39 1.27 -2.46 2.11
N GLU A 40 1.38 -3.67 2.63
CA GLU A 40 0.96 -4.87 1.89
C GLU A 40 -0.50 -4.84 1.41
N HIS A 41 -1.40 -4.22 2.18
CA HIS A 41 -2.82 -4.08 1.86
C HIS A 41 -3.10 -3.16 0.64
N THR A 42 -2.12 -2.36 0.20
CA THR A 42 -2.30 -1.45 -0.94
C THR A 42 -1.78 -2.06 -2.25
N SER A 43 -1.08 -3.20 -2.18
CA SER A 43 -0.56 -3.89 -3.35
C SER A 43 -1.63 -4.80 -3.98
N TYR A 44 -1.91 -4.62 -5.27
CA TYR A 44 -2.79 -5.55 -6.01
C TYR A 44 -2.17 -6.93 -6.23
N ALA A 45 -0.86 -7.01 -6.47
CA ALA A 45 -0.20 -8.26 -6.89
C ALA A 45 0.21 -9.16 -5.71
N PHE A 46 0.69 -8.54 -4.62
CA PHE A 46 1.33 -9.23 -3.50
C PHE A 46 0.72 -8.90 -2.13
N MET A 47 -0.60 -8.75 -2.07
CA MET A 47 -1.30 -8.45 -0.81
C MET A 47 -1.12 -9.56 0.23
N GLY A 48 -0.79 -9.17 1.45
CA GLY A 48 -0.52 -10.10 2.55
C GLY A 48 0.92 -10.63 2.62
N PHE A 49 1.81 -10.14 1.75
CA PHE A 49 3.21 -10.55 1.68
C PHE A 49 4.16 -9.37 1.88
N MET A 50 5.39 -9.68 2.33
CA MET A 50 6.47 -8.70 2.45
C MET A 50 6.76 -7.97 1.13
N GLU A 51 6.67 -8.67 0.00
CA GLU A 51 6.84 -8.07 -1.34
C GLU A 51 5.82 -6.95 -1.59
N GLY A 52 4.57 -7.11 -1.13
CA GLY A 52 3.55 -6.07 -1.25
C GLY A 52 3.91 -4.82 -0.46
N ALA A 53 4.47 -4.98 0.74
CA ALA A 53 4.94 -3.85 1.55
C ALA A 53 6.15 -3.15 0.92
N LEU A 54 7.14 -3.91 0.44
CA LEU A 54 8.33 -3.37 -0.23
C LEU A 54 7.94 -2.63 -1.52
N HIS A 55 7.18 -3.29 -2.39
CA HIS A 55 6.78 -2.76 -3.68
C HIS A 55 5.94 -1.48 -3.53
N SER A 56 4.89 -1.50 -2.69
CA SER A 56 4.06 -0.31 -2.46
C SER A 56 4.85 0.85 -1.83
N GLY A 57 5.71 0.57 -0.85
CA GLY A 57 6.56 1.57 -0.22
C GLY A 57 7.50 2.25 -1.21
N ALA A 58 8.20 1.45 -2.03
CA ALA A 58 9.10 1.98 -3.06
C ALA A 58 8.36 2.84 -4.10
N LEU A 59 7.18 2.41 -4.55
CA LEU A 59 6.34 3.16 -5.49
C LEU A 59 5.88 4.50 -4.91
N VAL A 60 5.40 4.51 -3.67
CA VAL A 60 4.94 5.74 -3.00
C VAL A 60 6.10 6.69 -2.77
N ALA A 61 7.25 6.20 -2.29
CA ALA A 61 8.45 7.01 -2.09
C ALA A 61 8.91 7.67 -3.40
N ARG A 62 8.96 6.89 -4.51
CA ARG A 62 9.27 7.42 -5.84
C ARG A 62 8.28 8.49 -6.26
N ALA A 63 6.98 8.23 -6.12
CA ALA A 63 5.93 9.19 -6.51
C ALA A 63 6.00 10.50 -5.72
N ILE A 64 6.43 10.45 -4.45
CA ILE A 64 6.67 11.65 -3.63
C ILE A 64 7.92 12.38 -4.12
N ALA A 65 9.03 11.66 -4.34
CA ALA A 65 10.28 12.25 -4.83
C ALA A 65 10.11 12.91 -6.20
N GLU A 66 9.32 12.32 -7.11
CA GLU A 66 8.97 12.90 -8.40
C GLU A 66 8.09 14.15 -8.24
N ARG A 67 7.07 14.11 -7.37
CA ARG A 67 6.20 15.26 -7.08
C ARG A 67 7.00 16.44 -6.55
N ASP A 68 7.97 16.17 -5.68
CA ASP A 68 8.77 17.18 -4.99
C ASP A 68 10.01 17.61 -5.80
N GLY A 69 10.19 17.07 -7.02
CA GLY A 69 11.30 17.42 -7.90
C GLY A 69 12.67 16.88 -7.45
N VAL A 70 12.70 15.96 -6.48
CA VAL A 70 13.91 15.32 -5.96
C VAL A 70 14.38 14.18 -6.88
N ALA A 71 13.46 13.55 -7.62
CA ALA A 71 13.76 12.52 -8.61
C ALA A 71 13.16 12.86 -9.98
N LYS A 72 13.85 12.46 -11.06
CA LYS A 72 13.30 12.55 -12.41
C LYS A 72 12.28 11.43 -12.60
N LYS A 73 11.16 11.77 -13.25
CA LYS A 73 10.18 10.78 -13.67
C LYS A 73 10.84 9.82 -14.65
N VAL A 74 10.87 8.53 -14.29
CA VAL A 74 11.37 7.49 -15.19
C VAL A 74 10.27 7.22 -16.21
N ALA A 75 10.63 7.23 -17.50
CA ALA A 75 9.72 7.00 -18.61
C ALA A 75 9.16 5.57 -18.61
#